data_AF-A0A7C1I544-F1
#
_entry.id   AF-A0A7C1I544-F1
#
_cell.length_a   1.000
_cell.length_b   1.000
_cell.length_c   1.000
_cell.angle_alpha   90.00
_cell.angle_beta   90.00
_cell.angle_gamma   90.00
#
_symmetry.space_group_name_H-M   'P 1'
#
loop_
_entity.id
_entity.type
_entity.pdbx_description
1 polymer ?
#
loop_
_entity_poly.entity_id
_entity_poly.type
_entity_poly.pdbx_seq_one_letter_code
_entity_poly.pdbx_strand_id
1 'polypeptide(L)'
;MSTVVKMAIVGGLMAAIGTVVVLKNGGTSTCCPPAIYPPGGAGLHDEHEEPVQAAPSPSGLPRLVEFGSTTCIPCQMMKPILEELTSEYDGRLEVEFVDVHREPEKVEHFKIRVIPTQVFLDADGSELFRHEGFFPKEDILATWAQLGFDFVQQ
;
A
#
# COMPACT_ATOMS: atom_id res chain seq x y z
N MET A 1 24.33 20.43 36.45
CA MET A 1 22.89 20.72 36.67
C MET A 1 22.24 21.14 35.35
N SER A 2 21.62 20.23 34.60
CA SER A 2 20.63 20.59 33.55
C SER A 2 19.82 19.39 33.00
N THR A 3 19.73 18.28 33.74
CA THR A 3 18.93 17.12 33.31
C THR A 3 17.52 17.13 33.91
N VAL A 4 17.35 17.85 35.02
CA VAL A 4 16.09 17.89 35.80
C VAL A 4 15.04 18.82 35.15
N VAL A 5 15.46 19.82 34.37
CA VAL A 5 14.53 20.80 33.75
C VAL A 5 13.81 20.22 32.53
N LYS A 6 14.44 19.34 31.74
CA LYS A 6 13.83 18.74 30.55
C LYS A 6 12.75 17.69 30.90
N MET A 7 12.88 17.00 32.03
CA MET A 7 11.91 15.99 32.49
C MET A 7 10.58 16.60 32.94
N ALA A 8 10.55 17.87 33.35
CA ALA A 8 9.32 18.55 33.77
C ALA A 8 8.41 18.96 32.59
N ILE A 9 8.97 19.16 31.39
CA ILE A 9 8.20 19.56 30.19
C ILE A 9 7.41 18.38 29.63
N VAL A 10 7.93 17.15 29.74
CA VAL A 10 7.30 15.94 29.21
C VAL A 10 6.13 15.46 30.08
N GLY A 11 6.12 15.74 31.39
CA GLY A 11 5.04 15.33 32.30
C GLY A 11 3.79 16.22 32.29
N GLY A 12 3.88 17.45 31.79
CA GLY A 12 2.78 18.43 31.85
C GLY A 12 1.82 18.42 30.65
N LEU A 13 2.23 17.89 29.50
CA LEU A 13 1.42 17.97 28.27
C LEU A 13 0.42 16.80 28.10
N MET A 14 0.59 15.71 28.84
CA MET A 14 -0.28 14.52 28.76
C MET A 14 -1.61 14.64 29.53
N ALA A 15 -1.84 15.75 30.25
CA ALA A 15 -3.04 15.94 31.07
C ALA A 15 -4.12 16.85 30.46
N ALA A 16 -3.97 17.33 29.22
CA ALA A 16 -4.84 18.36 28.64
C ALA A 16 -5.75 17.92 27.47
N ILE A 17 -5.80 16.62 27.13
CA ILE A 17 -6.59 16.12 25.97
C ILE A 17 -7.89 15.43 26.41
N GLY A 18 -8.25 15.49 27.70
CA GLY A 18 -9.37 14.71 28.26
C GLY A 18 -10.74 15.40 28.37
N THR A 19 -10.97 16.63 27.87
CA THR A 19 -12.19 17.38 28.31
C THR A 19 -12.89 18.28 27.28
N VAL A 20 -12.63 18.17 25.98
CA VAL A 20 -13.43 18.89 24.97
C VAL A 20 -13.46 17.97 23.74
N VAL A 21 -14.51 17.22 23.41
CA VAL A 21 -15.78 17.66 22.84
C VAL A 21 -16.80 16.52 23.01
N VAL A 22 -17.69 16.64 23.98
CA VAL A 22 -19.04 16.05 23.93
C VAL A 22 -19.98 17.21 23.73
N LEU A 23 -20.95 17.04 22.80
CA LEU A 23 -22.07 17.91 22.43
C LEU A 23 -21.98 18.46 20.99
N LYS A 24 -22.56 17.72 20.03
CA LYS A 24 -23.59 18.29 19.16
C LYS A 24 -24.49 17.20 18.56
N ASN A 25 -25.55 16.87 19.31
CA ASN A 25 -26.81 16.37 18.75
C ASN A 25 -27.53 17.54 18.05
N GLY A 26 -28.20 17.23 16.93
CA GLY A 26 -29.28 18.06 16.40
C GLY A 26 -29.12 18.43 14.92
N GLY A 27 -29.73 17.64 14.05
CA GLY A 27 -29.79 17.92 12.61
C GLY A 27 -30.60 16.87 11.84
N THR A 28 -31.86 16.66 12.20
CA THR A 28 -32.83 15.98 11.33
C THR A 28 -33.11 16.88 10.13
N SER A 29 -32.78 16.43 8.94
CA SER A 29 -33.33 16.96 7.68
C SER A 29 -33.49 15.81 6.71
N THR A 30 -34.58 15.05 6.94
CA THR A 30 -35.16 14.13 5.97
C THR A 30 -35.81 14.95 4.86
N CYS A 31 -35.19 15.03 3.69
CA CYS A 31 -35.83 15.56 2.48
C CYS A 31 -35.36 14.85 1.20
N CYS A 32 -35.26 13.52 1.23
CA CYS A 32 -35.38 12.74 0.00
C CYS A 32 -36.45 11.65 0.19
N PRO A 33 -37.39 11.50 -0.75
CA PRO A 33 -38.42 10.46 -0.71
C PRO A 33 -37.78 9.05 -0.80
N PRO A 34 -38.49 7.99 -0.39
CA PRO A 34 -37.95 6.64 -0.43
C PRO A 34 -37.69 6.24 -1.88
N ALA A 35 -36.41 6.08 -2.22
CA ALA A 35 -36.03 5.31 -3.39
C ALA A 35 -36.47 3.86 -3.12
N ILE A 36 -37.44 3.40 -3.91
CA ILE A 36 -37.81 2.00 -4.01
C ILE A 36 -36.62 1.31 -4.69
N TYR A 37 -35.64 0.88 -3.90
CA TYR A 37 -34.61 -0.08 -4.32
C TYR A 37 -35.00 -1.47 -3.81
N PRO A 38 -34.92 -2.52 -4.65
CA PRO A 38 -35.15 -3.89 -4.21
C PRO A 38 -34.15 -4.25 -3.10
N PRO A 39 -34.52 -5.09 -2.11
CA PRO A 39 -33.57 -5.64 -1.15
C PRO A 39 -32.70 -6.68 -1.86
N GLY A 40 -31.65 -6.20 -2.53
CA GLY A 40 -30.66 -7.01 -3.22
C GLY A 40 -29.26 -6.69 -2.71
N GLY A 41 -28.87 -7.36 -1.63
CA GLY A 41 -27.46 -7.58 -1.27
C GLY A 41 -26.65 -6.36 -0.87
N ALA A 42 -26.95 -5.77 0.30
CA ALA A 42 -25.90 -5.12 1.09
C ALA A 42 -24.99 -6.23 1.65
N GLY A 43 -24.06 -6.71 0.81
CA GLY A 43 -22.88 -7.37 1.28
C GLY A 43 -22.09 -6.34 2.08
N LEU A 44 -22.00 -6.57 3.39
CA LEU A 44 -21.08 -5.87 4.26
C LEU A 44 -19.68 -6.11 3.69
N HIS A 45 -19.08 -5.10 3.08
CA HIS A 45 -17.64 -5.11 2.87
C HIS A 45 -17.02 -5.03 4.26
N ASP A 46 -16.46 -6.14 4.71
CA ASP A 46 -15.59 -6.18 5.86
C ASP A 46 -14.37 -5.32 5.51
N GLU A 47 -14.32 -4.10 6.02
CA GLU A 47 -13.24 -3.13 5.75
C GLU A 47 -11.92 -3.49 6.47
N HIS A 48 -11.81 -4.69 7.03
CA HIS A 48 -10.54 -5.25 7.50
C HIS A 48 -9.94 -6.14 6.40
N GLU A 49 -9.52 -5.54 5.30
CA GLU A 49 -8.62 -6.24 4.38
C GLU A 49 -7.26 -6.34 5.07
N GLU A 50 -7.04 -7.46 5.76
CA GLU A 50 -5.75 -7.82 6.37
C GLU A 50 -4.64 -7.73 5.30
N PRO A 51 -3.48 -7.12 5.62
CA PRO A 51 -2.36 -7.03 4.69
C PRO A 51 -1.96 -8.41 4.18
N VAL A 52 -1.77 -8.53 2.86
CA VAL A 52 -1.24 -9.77 2.27
C VAL A 52 0.17 -9.99 2.82
N GLN A 53 0.42 -11.21 3.30
CA GLN A 53 1.74 -11.68 3.70
C GLN A 53 2.25 -12.64 2.62
N ALA A 54 3.28 -12.22 1.90
CA ALA A 54 4.01 -13.05 0.97
C ALA A 54 5.11 -13.84 1.69
N ALA A 55 5.78 -14.74 0.96
CA ALA A 55 7.00 -15.35 1.48
C ALA A 55 8.10 -14.27 1.70
N PRO A 56 8.98 -14.44 2.71
CA PRO A 56 10.14 -13.58 2.89
C PRO A 56 11.04 -13.58 1.66
N SER A 57 11.73 -12.47 1.42
CA SER A 57 12.74 -12.36 0.37
C SER A 57 13.88 -13.34 0.64
N PRO A 58 14.30 -14.16 -0.34
CA PRO A 58 15.44 -15.06 -0.18
C PRO A 58 16.77 -14.30 0.00
N SER A 59 16.87 -13.06 -0.48
CA SER A 59 18.05 -12.21 -0.30
C SER A 59 17.94 -11.23 0.87
N GLY A 60 16.81 -11.21 1.58
CA GLY A 60 16.56 -10.26 2.67
C GLY A 60 16.39 -8.82 2.19
N LEU A 61 16.01 -8.62 0.92
CA LEU A 61 15.81 -7.31 0.30
C LEU A 61 14.31 -6.99 0.19
N PRO A 62 13.92 -5.70 0.17
CA PRO A 62 12.58 -5.32 -0.23
C PRO A 62 12.28 -5.78 -1.66
N ARG A 63 11.00 -6.01 -1.97
CA ARG A 63 10.58 -6.55 -3.26
C ARG A 63 9.50 -5.71 -3.92
N LEU A 64 9.63 -5.48 -5.21
CA LEU A 64 8.58 -4.94 -6.07
C LEU A 64 8.01 -6.07 -6.93
N VAL A 65 6.76 -6.44 -6.71
CA VAL A 65 6.07 -7.48 -7.50
C VAL A 65 5.11 -6.83 -8.48
N GLU A 66 5.35 -6.99 -9.78
CA GLU A 66 4.46 -6.60 -10.86
C GLU A 66 3.56 -7.77 -11.23
N PHE A 67 2.24 -7.59 -11.13
CA PHE A 67 1.25 -8.50 -11.70
C PHE A 67 0.78 -7.97 -13.05
N GLY A 68 1.07 -8.72 -14.11
CA GLY A 68 0.78 -8.29 -15.47
C GLY A 68 0.64 -9.45 -16.46
N SER A 69 0.64 -9.10 -17.74
CA SER A 69 0.59 -10.06 -18.85
C SER A 69 1.29 -9.50 -20.08
N THR A 70 1.87 -10.38 -20.89
CA THR A 70 2.51 -10.00 -22.16
C THR A 70 1.52 -9.52 -23.24
N THR A 71 0.22 -9.80 -23.10
CA THR A 71 -0.83 -9.41 -24.04
C THR A 71 -1.55 -8.10 -23.65
N CYS A 72 -1.20 -7.54 -22.49
CA CYS A 72 -1.75 -6.30 -21.95
C CYS A 72 -0.88 -5.11 -22.37
N ILE A 73 -1.44 -4.15 -23.13
CA ILE A 73 -0.67 -3.00 -23.65
C ILE A 73 -0.07 -2.13 -22.53
N PRO A 74 -0.82 -1.71 -21.48
CA PRO A 74 -0.22 -0.96 -20.37
C PRO A 74 0.89 -1.74 -19.64
N CYS A 75 0.75 -3.07 -19.54
CA CYS A 75 1.77 -3.93 -18.92
C CYS A 75 3.05 -3.98 -19.77
N GLN A 76 2.94 -3.93 -21.10
CA GLN A 76 4.12 -3.83 -21.98
C GLN A 76 4.88 -2.51 -21.77
N MET A 77 4.19 -1.43 -21.38
CA MET A 77 4.84 -0.15 -21.03
C MET A 77 5.60 -0.22 -19.71
N MET A 78 5.17 -1.08 -18.77
CA MET A 78 5.88 -1.32 -17.51
C MET A 78 7.18 -2.09 -17.71
N LYS A 79 7.25 -2.96 -18.72
CA LYS A 79 8.42 -3.83 -18.97
C LYS A 79 9.78 -3.09 -18.98
N PRO A 80 10.00 -2.04 -19.78
CA PRO A 80 11.30 -1.32 -19.76
C PRO A 80 11.60 -0.70 -18.39
N ILE A 81 10.59 -0.23 -17.66
CA ILE A 81 10.75 0.34 -16.32
C ILE A 81 11.23 -0.74 -15.35
N LEU A 82 10.63 -1.94 -15.38
CA LEU A 82 11.02 -3.06 -14.53
C LEU A 82 12.43 -3.56 -14.86
N GLU A 83 12.80 -3.61 -16.14
CA GLU A 83 14.15 -3.98 -16.59
C GLU A 83 15.21 -2.98 -16.10
N GLU A 84 14.93 -1.67 -16.19
CA GLU A 84 15.79 -0.63 -15.63
C GLU A 84 15.92 -0.75 -14.10
N LEU A 85 14.80 -0.93 -13.39
CA LEU A 85 14.82 -1.10 -11.94
C LEU A 85 15.64 -2.32 -11.52
N THR A 86 15.47 -3.45 -12.21
CA THR A 86 16.23 -4.67 -11.96
C THR A 86 17.73 -4.43 -12.18
N SER A 87 18.11 -3.74 -13.25
CA SER A 87 19.51 -3.51 -13.58
C SER A 87 20.20 -2.48 -12.68
N GLU A 88 19.52 -1.39 -12.31
CA GLU A 88 20.12 -0.29 -11.54
C GLU A 88 20.13 -0.53 -10.03
N TYR A 89 19.20 -1.35 -9.55
CA TYR A 89 19.00 -1.62 -8.12
C TYR A 89 19.25 -3.08 -7.75
N ASP A 90 19.95 -3.83 -8.60
CA ASP A 90 20.43 -5.19 -8.30
C ASP A 90 21.19 -5.20 -6.96
N GLY A 91 20.88 -6.20 -6.13
CA GLY A 91 21.42 -6.31 -4.77
C GLY A 91 20.86 -5.31 -3.74
N ARG A 92 19.90 -4.45 -4.12
CA ARG A 92 19.22 -3.49 -3.22
C ARG A 92 17.70 -3.62 -3.23
N LEU A 93 17.13 -3.99 -4.38
CA LEU A 93 15.71 -4.20 -4.61
C LEU A 93 15.53 -5.47 -5.45
N GLU A 94 14.69 -6.40 -5.00
CA GLU A 94 14.25 -7.49 -5.88
C GLU A 94 13.04 -7.03 -6.69
N VAL A 95 13.08 -7.27 -8.01
CA VAL A 95 11.97 -6.99 -8.91
C VAL A 95 11.46 -8.32 -9.46
N GLU A 96 10.18 -8.61 -9.22
CA GLU A 96 9.52 -9.85 -9.63
C GLU A 96 8.40 -9.51 -10.60
N PHE A 97 8.36 -10.17 -11.76
CA PHE A 97 7.21 -10.12 -12.66
C PHE A 97 6.42 -11.42 -12.55
N VAL A 98 5.13 -11.30 -12.25
CA VAL A 98 4.17 -12.41 -12.14
C VAL A 98 3.21 -12.34 -13.32
N ASP A 99 3.22 -13.37 -14.15
CA ASP A 99 2.27 -13.48 -15.27
C ASP A 99 0.95 -14.05 -14.75
N VAL A 100 -0.11 -13.24 -14.81
CA VAL A 100 -1.42 -13.59 -14.26
C VAL A 100 -2.09 -14.80 -14.94
N HIS A 101 -1.65 -15.18 -16.14
CA HIS A 101 -2.14 -16.37 -16.83
C HIS A 101 -1.37 -17.64 -16.44
N ARG A 102 -0.16 -17.50 -15.91
CA ARG A 102 0.73 -18.61 -15.59
C ARG A 102 0.77 -18.94 -14.10
N GLU A 103 0.49 -17.97 -13.25
CA GLU A 103 0.61 -18.05 -11.79
C GLU A 103 -0.71 -17.65 -11.09
N PRO A 104 -1.86 -18.31 -11.40
CA PRO A 104 -3.17 -17.94 -10.87
C PRO A 104 -3.25 -18.04 -9.33
N GLU A 105 -2.46 -18.92 -8.72
CA GLU A 105 -2.37 -19.05 -7.26
C GLU A 105 -1.81 -17.79 -6.60
N LYS A 106 -0.83 -17.12 -7.23
CA LYS A 106 -0.30 -15.84 -6.72
C LYS A 106 -1.31 -14.72 -6.91
N VAL A 107 -2.02 -14.70 -8.04
CA VAL A 107 -3.10 -13.73 -8.32
C VAL A 107 -4.17 -13.81 -7.24
N GLU A 108 -4.60 -15.03 -6.87
CA GLU A 108 -5.57 -15.25 -5.81
C GLU A 108 -5.03 -14.83 -4.43
N HIS A 109 -3.80 -15.25 -4.10
CA HIS A 109 -3.15 -14.91 -2.82
C HIS A 109 -3.03 -13.40 -2.60
N PHE A 110 -2.61 -12.66 -3.63
CA PHE A 110 -2.47 -11.20 -3.59
C PHE A 110 -3.77 -10.44 -3.90
N LYS A 111 -4.88 -11.17 -4.11
CA LYS A 111 -6.20 -10.62 -4.44
C LYS A 111 -6.17 -9.65 -5.63
N ILE A 112 -5.41 -9.98 -6.67
CA ILE A 112 -5.21 -9.10 -7.83
C ILE A 112 -6.47 -9.09 -8.69
N ARG A 113 -7.06 -7.90 -8.89
CA ARG A 113 -8.31 -7.72 -9.65
C ARG A 113 -8.11 -6.96 -10.96
N VAL A 114 -7.05 -6.17 -11.04
CA VAL A 114 -6.72 -5.30 -12.18
C VAL A 114 -5.25 -5.52 -12.54
N ILE A 115 -4.92 -5.42 -13.82
CA ILE A 115 -3.53 -5.38 -14.29
C ILE A 115 -3.29 -4.11 -15.11
N PRO A 116 -2.08 -3.53 -15.08
CA PRO A 116 -0.96 -3.93 -14.20
C PRO A 116 -1.21 -3.55 -12.73
N THR A 117 -0.64 -4.30 -11.79
CA THR A 117 -0.66 -3.97 -10.35
C THR A 117 0.73 -4.15 -9.77
N GLN A 118 1.24 -3.13 -9.07
CA GLN A 118 2.54 -3.15 -8.39
C GLN A 118 2.32 -3.31 -6.90
N VAL A 119 2.92 -4.33 -6.29
CA VAL A 119 2.88 -4.58 -4.86
C VAL A 119 4.27 -4.39 -4.27
N PHE A 120 4.36 -3.57 -3.24
CA PHE A 120 5.60 -3.22 -2.55
C PHE A 120 5.67 -4.03 -1.26
N LEU A 121 6.71 -4.85 -1.13
CA LEU A 121 6.90 -5.76 -0.02
C LEU A 121 8.18 -5.39 0.75
N ASP A 122 8.12 -5.51 2.08
CA ASP A 122 9.34 -5.55 2.88
C ASP A 122 10.08 -6.89 2.70
N ALA A 123 11.25 -7.02 3.35
CA ALA A 123 12.05 -8.23 3.29
C ALA A 123 11.37 -9.46 3.93
N ASP A 124 10.44 -9.25 4.85
CA ASP A 124 9.69 -10.31 5.53
C ASP A 124 8.47 -10.77 4.70
N GLY A 125 8.13 -10.03 3.63
CA GLY A 125 7.03 -10.33 2.72
C GLY A 125 5.74 -9.60 3.08
N SER A 126 5.74 -8.65 4.01
CA SER A 126 4.57 -7.85 4.34
C SER A 126 4.31 -6.81 3.26
N GLU A 127 3.05 -6.67 2.85
CA GLU A 127 2.64 -5.61 1.93
C GLU A 127 2.68 -4.23 2.60
N LEU A 128 3.50 -3.35 2.04
CA LEU A 128 3.68 -1.97 2.47
C LEU A 128 2.79 -1.00 1.67
N PHE A 129 2.65 -1.26 0.38
CA PHE A 129 1.92 -0.41 -0.54
C PHE A 129 1.50 -1.16 -1.81
N ARG A 130 0.47 -0.65 -2.48
CA ARG A 130 -0.06 -1.18 -3.73
C ARG A 130 -0.48 -0.05 -4.66
N HIS A 131 -0.16 -0.20 -5.94
CA HIS A 131 -0.63 0.66 -7.01
C HIS A 131 -1.31 -0.17 -8.11
N GLU A 132 -2.41 0.34 -8.66
CA GLU A 132 -3.11 -0.26 -9.81
C GLU A 132 -3.00 0.67 -11.02
N GLY A 133 -2.58 0.11 -12.16
CA GLY A 133 -2.37 0.84 -13.41
C GLY A 133 -0.90 1.09 -13.73
N PHE A 134 -0.67 1.84 -14.80
CA PHE A 134 0.69 2.21 -15.23
C PHE A 134 1.37 3.07 -14.18
N PHE A 135 2.62 2.77 -13.84
CA PHE A 135 3.36 3.45 -12.79
C PHE A 135 4.76 3.86 -13.26
N PRO A 136 5.03 5.17 -13.43
CA PRO A 136 6.35 5.66 -13.83
C PRO A 136 7.45 5.28 -12.83
N LYS A 137 8.68 5.13 -13.33
CA LYS A 137 9.86 4.79 -12.52
C LYS A 137 10.06 5.78 -11.37
N GLU A 138 9.88 7.06 -11.65
CA GLU A 138 10.07 8.14 -10.67
C GLU A 138 9.10 8.02 -9.50
N ASP A 139 7.84 7.67 -9.79
CA ASP A 139 6.81 7.52 -8.77
C ASP A 139 7.02 6.23 -7.96
N ILE A 140 7.51 5.15 -8.58
CA ILE A 140 7.94 3.94 -7.88
C ILE A 140 9.05 4.26 -6.88
N LEU A 141 10.09 4.99 -7.31
CA LEU A 141 11.21 5.37 -6.44
C LEU A 141 10.77 6.35 -5.33
N ALA A 142 9.90 7.30 -5.64
CA ALA A 142 9.33 8.20 -4.66
C ALA A 142 8.49 7.46 -3.60
N THR A 143 7.79 6.40 -4.01
CA THR A 143 7.02 5.53 -3.11
C THR A 143 7.96 4.77 -2.18
N TRP A 144 9.02 4.16 -2.71
CA TRP A 144 10.05 3.51 -1.88
C TRP A 144 10.65 4.47 -0.85
N ALA A 145 10.97 5.71 -1.27
CA ALA A 145 11.49 6.72 -0.35
C ALA A 145 10.50 7.08 0.77
N GLN A 146 9.19 7.19 0.46
CA GLN A 146 8.14 7.41 1.46
C GLN A 146 8.01 6.24 2.44
N LEU A 147 8.25 5.02 1.97
CA LEU A 147 8.27 3.80 2.78
C LEU A 147 9.56 3.64 3.60
N GLY A 148 10.53 4.56 3.47
CA GLY A 148 11.79 4.54 4.22
C GLY A 148 12.95 3.83 3.51
N PHE A 149 12.80 3.50 2.23
CA PHE A 149 13.84 2.89 1.41
C PHE A 149 14.42 3.92 0.44
N ASP A 150 15.66 4.35 0.67
CA ASP A 150 16.33 5.31 -0.22
C ASP A 150 17.33 4.62 -1.14
N PHE A 151 16.92 4.45 -2.40
CA PHE A 151 17.77 3.85 -3.43
C PHE A 151 18.54 4.88 -4.27
N VAL A 152 18.17 6.17 -4.19
CA VAL A 152 18.63 7.23 -5.10
C VAL A 152 19.85 7.99 -4.56
N GLN A 153 20.05 8.04 -3.23
CA GLN A 153 21.10 8.85 -2.59
C GLN A 153 22.52 8.24 -2.53
N GLN A 154 22.91 7.32 -3.42
CA GLN A 154 24.24 6.68 -3.36
C GLN A 154 25.04 6.75 -4.65
#